data_AF-A0A1I4EG80-F1
#
_entry.id   AF-A0A1I4EG80-F1
#
_cell.length_a   1.000
_cell.length_b   1.000
_cell.length_c   1.000
_cell.angle_alpha   90.00
_cell.angle_beta   90.00
_cell.angle_gamma   90.00
#
_symmetry.space_group_name_H-M   'P 1'
#
loop_
_entity.id
_entity.type
_entity.pdbx_description
1 polymer ?
#
loop_
_entity_poly.entity_id
_entity_poly.type
_entity_poly.pdbx_seq_one_letter_code
_entity_poly.pdbx_strand_id
1 'polypeptide(L)'
;MGNATPTPGVQEALATIAAAARGAYADGSNLRVRSSGIVHEVAMPRWFADERMPGPACMVGVSGWDSAAAHPDRGAVTCRRCLKLTHIDPASQQLELFPEPDQAPAEGAADGA
;
A
#
# COMPACT_ATOMS: atom_id res chain seq x y z
N MET A 1 1.44 -46.20 -11.59
CA MET A 1 2.54 -45.21 -11.63
C MET A 1 1.98 -43.86 -11.22
N GLY A 2 2.43 -43.29 -10.10
CA GLY A 2 1.99 -41.97 -9.65
C GLY A 2 2.92 -40.89 -10.20
N ASN A 3 2.39 -39.99 -11.02
CA ASN A 3 3.16 -38.84 -11.49
C ASN A 3 3.30 -37.84 -10.35
N ALA A 4 4.54 -37.54 -9.96
CA ALA A 4 4.81 -36.46 -9.00
C ALA A 4 4.58 -35.11 -9.69
N THR A 5 3.75 -34.26 -9.09
CA THR A 5 3.59 -32.87 -9.53
C THR A 5 4.93 -32.15 -9.33
N PRO A 6 5.48 -31.45 -10.33
CA PRO A 6 6.68 -30.65 -10.17
C PRO A 6 6.47 -29.58 -9.09
N THR A 7 7.46 -29.41 -8.21
CA THR A 7 7.45 -28.32 -7.22
C THR A 7 7.61 -26.99 -7.97
N PRO A 8 6.66 -26.04 -7.83
CA PRO A 8 6.80 -24.72 -8.45
C PRO A 8 8.04 -24.01 -7.91
N GLY A 9 8.63 -23.15 -8.75
CA GLY A 9 9.67 -22.25 -8.28
C GLY A 9 9.14 -21.30 -7.20
N VAL A 10 10.00 -20.83 -6.31
CA VAL A 10 9.58 -19.95 -5.19
C VAL A 10 8.82 -18.71 -5.68
N GLN A 11 9.28 -18.10 -6.76
CA GLN A 11 8.62 -16.93 -7.36
C GLN A 11 7.21 -17.26 -7.87
N GLU A 12 7.04 -18.40 -8.55
CA GLU A 12 5.74 -18.87 -9.06
C GLU A 12 4.78 -19.20 -7.92
N ALA A 13 5.29 -19.81 -6.84
CA ALA A 13 4.52 -20.07 -5.64
C ALA A 13 4.01 -18.76 -4.99
N LEU A 14 4.87 -17.74 -4.88
CA LEU A 14 4.49 -16.43 -4.34
C LEU A 14 3.47 -15.71 -5.25
N ALA A 15 3.66 -15.76 -6.57
CA ALA A 15 2.71 -15.20 -7.53
C ALA A 15 1.33 -15.88 -7.44
N THR A 16 1.32 -17.20 -7.25
CA THR A 16 0.09 -17.98 -7.07
C THR A 16 -0.65 -17.56 -5.79
N ILE A 17 0.08 -17.38 -4.68
CA ILE A 17 -0.48 -16.91 -3.41
C ILE A 17 -1.06 -15.49 -3.58
N ALA A 18 -0.32 -14.59 -4.22
CA ALA A 18 -0.75 -13.21 -4.45
C ALA A 18 -1.98 -13.14 -5.37
N ALA A 19 -2.03 -13.94 -6.43
CA ALA A 19 -3.18 -14.05 -7.31
C ALA A 19 -4.42 -14.55 -6.57
N ALA A 20 -4.29 -15.61 -5.76
CA ALA A 20 -5.39 -16.14 -4.95
C ALA A 20 -5.91 -15.10 -3.94
N ALA A 21 -4.99 -14.41 -3.24
CA ALA A 21 -5.35 -13.36 -2.30
C ALA A 21 -6.08 -12.19 -2.99
N ARG A 22 -5.61 -11.73 -4.15
CA ARG A 22 -6.29 -10.70 -4.95
C ARG A 22 -7.68 -11.16 -5.42
N GLY A 23 -7.81 -12.42 -5.83
CA GLY A 23 -9.07 -13.01 -6.25
C GLY A 23 -10.17 -12.92 -5.19
N ALA A 24 -9.83 -13.05 -3.91
CA ALA A 24 -10.78 -12.92 -2.80
C ALA A 24 -11.43 -11.51 -2.67
N TYR A 25 -10.84 -10.50 -3.33
CA TYR A 25 -11.30 -9.11 -3.30
C TYR A 25 -11.74 -8.59 -4.68
N ALA A 26 -11.82 -9.44 -5.70
CA ALA A 26 -12.17 -9.05 -7.07
C ALA A 26 -13.55 -8.40 -7.19
N ASP A 27 -14.48 -8.75 -6.30
CA ASP A 27 -15.84 -8.19 -6.25
C ASP A 27 -15.93 -6.80 -5.58
N GLY A 28 -14.80 -6.19 -5.22
CA GLY A 28 -14.78 -4.89 -4.53
C GLY A 28 -15.10 -4.94 -3.04
N SER A 29 -14.81 -6.07 -2.38
CA SER A 29 -14.96 -6.21 -0.93
C SER A 29 -14.02 -5.28 -0.17
N ASN A 30 -14.47 -4.80 1.00
CA ASN A 30 -13.64 -4.21 2.05
C ASN A 30 -12.94 -5.32 2.85
N LEU A 31 -12.22 -4.97 3.92
CA LEU A 31 -11.61 -5.96 4.81
C LEU A 31 -11.83 -5.67 6.30
N ARG A 32 -11.81 -6.74 7.10
CA ARG A 32 -11.59 -6.68 8.54
C ARG A 32 -10.22 -7.26 8.87
N VAL A 33 -9.59 -6.68 9.88
CA VAL A 33 -8.30 -7.18 10.38
C VAL A 33 -8.55 -8.07 11.59
N ARG A 34 -8.17 -9.35 11.49
CA ARG A 34 -8.40 -10.39 12.52
C ARG A 34 -9.87 -10.39 12.96
N SER A 35 -10.13 -10.39 14.26
CA SER A 35 -11.47 -10.33 14.86
C SER A 35 -12.00 -8.91 15.09
N SER A 36 -11.38 -7.87 14.51
CA SER A 36 -11.85 -6.48 14.66
C SER A 36 -13.24 -6.29 14.07
N GLY A 37 -14.10 -5.54 14.76
CA GLY A 37 -15.38 -5.07 14.24
C GLY A 37 -15.27 -3.86 13.28
N ILE A 38 -14.04 -3.38 13.03
CA ILE A 38 -13.78 -2.24 12.15
C ILE A 38 -13.55 -2.71 10.72
N VAL A 39 -14.32 -2.15 9.79
CA VAL A 39 -14.20 -2.39 8.36
C VAL A 39 -13.30 -1.33 7.74
N HIS A 40 -12.27 -1.79 7.03
CA HIS A 40 -11.27 -0.99 6.36
C HIS A 40 -11.50 -1.03 4.85
N GLU A 41 -11.22 0.09 4.20
CA GLU A 41 -11.03 0.10 2.76
C GLU A 41 -9.81 -0.76 2.39
N VAL A 42 -9.91 -1.48 1.27
CA VAL A 42 -8.84 -2.33 0.76
C VAL A 42 -7.98 -1.54 -0.22
N ALA A 43 -6.67 -1.60 -0.03
CA ALA A 43 -5.68 -1.21 -1.01
C ALA A 43 -4.91 -2.45 -1.49
N MET A 44 -4.22 -2.30 -2.63
CA MET A 44 -3.36 -3.34 -3.22
C MET A 44 -1.88 -2.89 -3.25
N PRO A 45 -1.27 -2.66 -2.09
CA PRO A 45 0.13 -2.24 -2.03
C PRO A 45 1.08 -3.38 -2.43
N ARG A 46 2.30 -3.01 -2.82
CA ARG A 46 3.35 -3.95 -3.20
C ARG A 46 3.79 -4.78 -1.99
N TRP A 47 3.89 -6.08 -2.17
CA TRP A 47 4.27 -7.03 -1.13
C TRP A 47 5.69 -7.58 -1.35
N PHE A 48 5.92 -8.25 -2.47
CA PHE A 48 7.21 -8.85 -2.81
C PHE A 48 7.46 -8.79 -4.31
N ALA A 49 8.62 -8.32 -4.73
CA ALA A 49 8.90 -8.01 -6.14
C ALA A 49 7.75 -7.17 -6.73
N ASP A 50 7.15 -7.61 -7.83
CA ASP A 50 6.01 -6.94 -8.47
C ASP A 50 4.64 -7.44 -7.97
N GLU A 51 4.62 -8.39 -7.04
CA GLU A 51 3.38 -8.93 -6.49
C GLU A 51 2.72 -7.96 -5.51
N ARG A 52 1.39 -7.91 -5.60
CA ARG A 52 0.53 -7.06 -4.77
C ARG A 52 -0.37 -7.92 -3.90
N MET A 53 -0.60 -7.46 -2.69
CA MET A 53 -1.45 -8.14 -1.72
C MET A 53 -2.51 -7.19 -1.18
N PRO A 54 -3.72 -7.70 -0.90
CA PRO A 54 -4.75 -6.92 -0.24
C PRO A 54 -4.30 -6.54 1.18
N GLY A 55 -4.50 -5.29 1.55
CA GLY A 55 -4.25 -4.77 2.89
C GLY A 55 -5.12 -3.55 3.17
N PRO A 56 -5.28 -3.14 4.45
CA PRO A 56 -6.05 -1.95 4.77
C PRO A 56 -5.38 -0.72 4.15
N ALA A 57 -6.14 0.15 3.49
CA ALA A 57 -5.61 1.38 2.88
C ALA A 57 -4.88 2.28 3.88
N CYS A 58 -5.29 2.25 5.15
CA CYS A 58 -4.63 2.99 6.21
C CYS A 58 -3.32 2.36 6.71
N MET A 59 -2.94 1.17 6.24
CA MET A 59 -1.73 0.41 6.62
C MET A 59 -1.63 0.07 8.11
N VAL A 60 -2.74 0.13 8.85
CA VAL A 60 -2.80 -0.16 10.30
C VAL A 60 -3.47 -1.51 10.55
N GLY A 61 -2.92 -2.26 11.50
CA GLY A 61 -3.53 -3.50 12.03
C GLY A 61 -2.91 -4.77 11.48
N VAL A 62 -2.19 -4.70 10.36
CA VAL A 62 -1.45 -5.82 9.77
C VAL A 62 0.05 -5.62 9.98
N SER A 63 0.65 -6.49 10.78
CA SER A 63 2.11 -6.55 10.95
C SER A 63 2.71 -7.33 9.77
N GLY A 64 3.66 -6.73 9.05
CA GLY A 64 4.46 -7.45 8.05
C GLY A 64 3.69 -8.12 6.91
N TRP A 65 2.51 -7.61 6.54
CA TRP A 65 1.66 -8.21 5.50
C TRP A 65 1.17 -9.64 5.84
N ASP A 66 0.81 -9.85 7.10
CA ASP A 66 0.08 -11.04 7.53
C ASP A 66 -1.25 -11.18 6.75
N SER A 67 -1.21 -11.94 5.65
CA SER A 67 -2.36 -12.17 4.77
C SER A 67 -3.48 -12.93 5.46
N ALA A 68 -3.16 -13.75 6.46
CA ALA A 68 -4.15 -14.47 7.25
C ALA A 68 -4.90 -13.54 8.22
N ALA A 69 -4.35 -12.35 8.52
CA ALA A 69 -5.04 -11.34 9.32
C ALA A 69 -6.05 -10.51 8.52
N ALA A 70 -6.09 -10.59 7.18
CA ALA A 70 -7.01 -9.81 6.35
C ALA A 70 -8.18 -10.68 5.86
N HIS A 71 -9.39 -10.33 6.28
CA HIS A 71 -10.60 -11.07 5.92
C HIS A 71 -11.53 -10.20 5.07
N PRO A 72 -11.99 -10.65 3.88
CA PRO A 72 -12.94 -9.91 3.07
C PRO A 72 -14.24 -9.61 3.83
N ASP A 73 -14.79 -8.42 3.63
CA ASP A 73 -16.04 -7.97 4.21
C ASP A 73 -16.83 -7.10 3.22
N ARG A 74 -18.15 -7.26 3.17
CA ARG A 74 -19.03 -6.50 2.26
C ARG A 74 -19.71 -5.30 2.93
N GLY A 75 -19.46 -5.06 4.21
CA GLY A 75 -19.96 -3.91 4.94
C GLY A 75 -19.30 -2.61 4.50
N ALA A 76 -19.92 -1.49 4.85
CA ALA A 76 -19.36 -0.16 4.60
C ALA A 76 -18.11 0.09 5.46
N VAL A 77 -17.18 0.92 4.96
CA VAL A 77 -15.96 1.29 5.68
C VAL A 77 -16.33 2.04 6.98
N THR A 78 -15.87 1.52 8.12
CA THR A 78 -16.06 2.13 9.44
C THR A 78 -14.76 2.63 10.07
N CYS A 79 -13.61 2.29 9.49
CA CYS A 79 -12.31 2.78 9.92
C CYS A 79 -12.20 4.29 9.70
N ARG A 80 -12.16 5.07 10.78
CA ARG A 80 -12.00 6.55 10.72
C ARG A 80 -10.78 7.00 9.93
N ARG A 81 -9.69 6.22 9.90
CA ARG A 81 -8.48 6.58 9.14
C ARG A 81 -8.65 6.33 7.65
N CYS A 82 -9.27 5.22 7.25
CA CYS A 82 -9.59 4.97 5.84
C CYS A 82 -10.53 6.06 5.31
N LEU A 83 -11.60 6.38 6.05
CA LEU A 83 -12.54 7.44 5.69
C LEU A 83 -11.88 8.81 5.50
N LYS A 84 -10.81 9.12 6.24
CA LYS A 84 -10.04 10.36 6.05
C LYS A 84 -9.15 10.30 4.80
N LEU A 85 -8.58 9.14 4.46
CA LEU A 85 -7.69 8.97 3.32
C LEU A 85 -8.42 9.12 1.99
N THR A 86 -9.67 8.66 1.89
CA THR A 86 -10.53 8.86 0.71
C THR A 86 -10.81 10.32 0.34
N HIS A 87 -10.46 11.27 1.20
CA HIS A 87 -10.72 12.69 1.00
C HIS A 87 -9.46 13.57 0.97
N ILE A 88 -8.26 12.98 0.98
CA ILE A 88 -7.01 13.73 1.12
C ILE A 88 -6.01 13.30 0.05
N ASP A 89 -5.64 14.24 -0.83
CA ASP A 89 -4.43 14.13 -1.63
C ASP A 89 -3.20 14.34 -0.73
N PRO A 90 -2.32 13.34 -0.54
CA PRO A 90 -1.14 13.47 0.31
C PRO A 90 -0.17 14.58 -0.14
N ALA A 91 -0.15 14.94 -1.43
CA ALA A 91 0.68 16.03 -1.93
C ALA A 91 0.19 17.40 -1.43
N SER A 92 -1.11 17.54 -1.21
CA SER A 92 -1.74 18.81 -0.81
C SER A 92 -1.54 19.22 0.66
N GLN A 93 -0.97 18.34 1.50
CA GLN A 93 -0.76 18.60 2.93
C GLN A 93 0.71 18.58 3.37
N GLN A 94 1.65 18.35 2.46
CA GLN A 94 3.06 18.40 2.80
C GLN A 94 3.48 19.85 2.99
N LEU A 95 3.88 20.22 4.21
CA LEU A 95 4.52 21.50 4.49
C LEU A 95 5.82 21.59 3.67
N GLU A 96 6.09 22.75 3.07
CA GLU A 96 7.40 22.99 2.45
C GLU A 96 8.48 22.92 3.53
N LEU A 97 9.29 21.86 3.48
CA LEU A 97 10.34 21.62 4.47
C LEU A 97 11.59 22.44 4.18
N PHE A 98 11.82 22.80 2.90
CA PHE A 98 12.98 23.55 2.43
C PHE A 98 12.58 24.42 1.22
N PRO A 99 12.34 25.73 1.41
CA PRO A 99 12.20 26.64 0.28
C PRO A 99 13.49 26.65 -0.54
N GLU A 100 13.39 26.69 -1.87
CA GLU A 100 14.57 26.83 -2.72
C GLU A 100 15.31 28.13 -2.37
N PRO A 101 16.65 28.11 -2.28
CA PRO A 101 17.40 29.33 -2.02
C PRO A 101 17.11 30.33 -3.15
N ASP A 102 16.64 31.52 -2.77
CA ASP A 102 16.52 32.67 -3.65
C ASP A 102 17.86 32.83 -4.39
N GLN A 103 17.85 32.72 -5.72
CA GLN A 103 19.05 32.84 -6.53
C GLN A 103 19.54 34.27 -6.44
N ALA A 104 20.35 34.57 -5.42
CA ALA A 104 20.97 35.87 -5.25
C ALA A 104 21.79 36.18 -6.53
N PRO A 105 21.65 37.39 -7.10
CA PRO A 105 22.39 37.76 -8.29
C PRO A 105 23.90 37.68 -8.03
N ALA A 106 24.64 37.10 -8.97
CA ALA A 106 26.07 36.87 -8.86
C ALA A 106 26.83 38.18 -8.60
N GLU A 107 27.34 38.34 -7.37
CA GLU A 107 28.22 39.44 -7.01
C GLU A 107 29.67 39.09 -7.40
N GLY A 108 30.23 39.81 -8.37
CA GLY A 108 31.66 39.72 -8.64
C GLY A 108 32.11 40.25 -10.01
N ALA A 109 32.35 41.56 -10.09
CA ALA A 109 33.39 42.12 -10.96
C ALA A 109 33.75 43.53 -10.45
N ALA A 110 34.69 43.61 -9.51
CA ALA A 110 35.41 44.83 -9.22
C ALA A 110 36.80 44.71 -9.88
N ASP A 111 37.00 45.45 -10.97
CA ASP A 111 38.30 45.60 -11.63
C ASP A 111 39.18 46.60 -10.87
N GLY A 112 40.43 46.20 -10.68
CA GLY A 112 41.48 47.00 -10.05
C GLY A 112 42.00 48.13 -10.93
N ALA A 113 42.55 49.15 -10.28
CA ALA A 113 43.36 50.21 -10.86
C ALA A 113 44.81 50.09 -10.38
#